data_AF-A0A090MCA2-F1
#
_entry.id   AF-A0A090MCA2-F1
#
_cell.length_a   1.000
_cell.length_b   1.000
_cell.length_c   1.000
_cell.angle_alpha   90.00
_cell.angle_beta   90.00
_cell.angle_gamma   90.00
#
_symmetry.space_group_name_H-M   'P 1'
#
loop_
_entity.id
_entity.type
_entity.pdbx_description
1 polymer ?
#
loop_
_entity_poly.entity_id
_entity_poly.type
_entity_poly.pdbx_seq_one_letter_code
_entity_poly.pdbx_strand_id
1 'polypeptide(L)'
;MSTISDYERVFVDEEEKTFSTFTPAEQAKLRLGKRTEAIDNKLGVMKFCDFEYESNFRYFRLFLQTIPDGLVGSAPRQFAVMKRFVLLERMMAKPINIEITPEGYIFYEDNLIAL
;
A
#
# COMPACT_ATOMS: atom_id res chain seq x y z
N MET A 1 9.71 25.88 -29.46
CA MET A 1 10.20 24.58 -28.97
C MET A 1 9.62 24.39 -27.58
N SER A 2 8.65 23.47 -27.44
CA SER A 2 8.00 23.19 -26.16
C SER A 2 8.88 22.23 -25.37
N THR A 3 9.29 22.63 -24.18
CA THR A 3 9.90 21.75 -23.19
C THR A 3 8.87 20.68 -22.84
N ILE A 4 9.11 19.45 -23.30
CA ILE A 4 8.44 18.25 -22.78
C ILE A 4 8.77 18.22 -21.30
N SER A 5 7.83 18.78 -20.53
CA SER A 5 7.83 18.87 -19.07
C SER A 5 7.79 17.46 -18.52
N ASP A 6 8.94 17.03 -18.02
CA ASP A 6 9.15 16.15 -16.87
C ASP A 6 8.24 14.91 -16.73
N TYR A 7 8.73 13.82 -17.32
CA TYR A 7 8.75 12.46 -16.76
C TYR A 7 7.45 11.86 -16.18
N GLU A 8 6.39 11.76 -16.96
CA GLU A 8 5.52 10.58 -16.88
C GLU A 8 5.91 9.59 -17.98
N ARG A 9 6.98 8.82 -17.74
CA ARG A 9 7.20 7.60 -18.53
C ARG A 9 6.12 6.60 -18.14
N VAL A 10 5.06 6.51 -18.93
CA VAL A 10 4.13 5.39 -18.87
C VAL A 10 4.87 4.19 -19.45
N PHE A 11 5.40 3.34 -18.58
CA PHE A 11 6.08 2.11 -18.97
C PHE A 11 5.12 1.21 -19.76
N VAL A 12 5.62 0.56 -20.81
CA VAL A 12 4.83 -0.36 -21.64
C VAL A 12 4.59 -1.67 -20.88
N ASP A 13 3.53 -2.43 -21.19
CA ASP A 13 3.18 -3.68 -20.49
C ASP A 13 4.34 -4.70 -20.43
N GLU A 14 5.29 -4.66 -21.37
CA GLU A 14 6.50 -5.50 -21.36
C GLU A 14 7.51 -5.09 -20.28
N GLU A 15 7.65 -3.79 -20.01
CA GLU A 15 8.52 -3.27 -18.95
C GLU A 15 7.91 -3.55 -17.56
N GLU A 16 6.58 -3.45 -17.43
CA GLU A 16 5.87 -3.83 -16.19
C GLU A 16 6.11 -5.32 -15.83
N LYS A 17 6.11 -6.20 -16.83
CA LYS A 17 6.35 -7.64 -16.62
C LYS A 17 7.80 -7.97 -16.26
N THR A 18 8.75 -7.17 -16.72
CA THR A 18 10.19 -7.50 -16.65
C THR A 18 10.85 -6.95 -15.40
N PHE A 19 10.43 -5.76 -14.94
CA PHE A 19 11.15 -5.03 -13.89
C PHE A 19 10.37 -4.84 -12.59
N SER A 20 9.08 -5.13 -12.57
CA SER A 20 8.30 -5.03 -11.33
C SER A 20 8.67 -6.14 -10.34
N THR A 21 8.65 -5.80 -9.06
CA THR A 21 8.75 -6.71 -7.91
C THR A 21 7.47 -7.54 -7.70
N PHE A 22 6.38 -7.18 -8.38
CA PHE A 22 5.13 -7.93 -8.41
C PHE A 22 5.07 -8.81 -9.64
N THR A 23 4.68 -10.07 -9.43
CA THR A 23 4.42 -11.00 -10.53
C THR A 23 3.22 -10.52 -11.36
N PRO A 24 3.11 -10.94 -12.64
CA PRO A 24 1.96 -10.56 -13.47
C PRO A 24 0.60 -10.89 -12.85
N ALA A 25 0.51 -11.99 -12.09
CA ALA A 25 -0.72 -12.37 -11.38
C ALA A 25 -1.04 -11.42 -10.22
N GLU A 26 -0.03 -10.93 -9.49
CA GLU A 26 -0.20 -9.93 -8.43
C GLU A 26 -0.53 -8.55 -9.01
N GLN A 27 0.13 -8.16 -10.10
CA GLN A 27 -0.18 -6.93 -10.84
C GLN A 27 -1.65 -6.90 -11.27
N ALA A 28 -2.17 -8.00 -11.84
CA ALA A 28 -3.57 -8.10 -12.23
C ALA A 28 -4.54 -7.94 -11.03
N LYS A 29 -4.18 -8.44 -9.85
CA LYS A 29 -4.98 -8.26 -8.63
C LYS A 29 -4.95 -6.79 -8.16
N LEU A 30 -3.76 -6.19 -8.13
CA LEU A 30 -3.56 -4.79 -7.75
C LEU A 30 -4.29 -3.82 -8.69
N ARG A 31 -4.30 -4.09 -10.01
CA ARG A 31 -5.11 -3.31 -10.99
C ARG A 31 -6.59 -3.26 -10.62
N LEU A 32 -7.10 -4.31 -9.98
CA LEU A 32 -8.50 -4.44 -9.54
C LEU A 32 -8.72 -4.01 -8.08
N GLY A 33 -7.71 -3.43 -7.42
CA GLY A 33 -7.76 -3.10 -5.99
C GLY A 33 -7.79 -4.32 -5.05
N LYS A 34 -7.57 -5.53 -5.58
CA LYS A 34 -7.58 -6.77 -4.80
C LYS A 34 -6.20 -7.05 -4.23
N ARG A 35 -6.16 -7.49 -2.98
CA ARG A 35 -4.92 -7.84 -2.28
C ARG A 35 -5.04 -9.23 -1.66
N THR A 36 -3.90 -9.92 -1.58
CA THR A 36 -3.74 -11.18 -0.85
C THR A 36 -2.71 -10.96 0.25
N GLU A 37 -2.64 -11.85 1.24
CA GLU A 37 -1.63 -11.77 2.30
C GLU A 37 -0.20 -11.62 1.74
N ALA A 38 0.14 -12.32 0.66
CA ALA A 38 1.43 -12.16 -0.03
C ALA A 38 1.67 -10.74 -0.57
N ILE A 39 0.65 -10.10 -1.17
CA ILE A 39 0.72 -8.73 -1.68
C ILE A 39 0.85 -7.74 -0.52
N ASP A 40 0.02 -7.89 0.51
CA ASP A 40 0.12 -7.05 1.70
C ASP A 40 1.49 -7.22 2.36
N ASN A 41 2.02 -8.45 2.44
CA ASN A 41 3.37 -8.77 2.91
C ASN A 41 4.44 -7.99 2.15
N LYS A 42 4.43 -8.03 0.82
CA LYS A 42 5.34 -7.25 -0.03
C LYS A 42 5.20 -5.75 0.19
N LEU A 43 3.99 -5.20 0.15
CA LEU A 43 3.75 -3.76 0.34
C LEU A 43 4.21 -3.27 1.72
N GLY A 44 4.00 -4.08 2.76
CA GLY A 44 4.38 -3.70 4.12
C GLY A 44 5.87 -3.86 4.42
N VAL A 45 6.67 -4.57 3.62
CA VAL A 45 8.15 -4.56 3.73
C VAL A 45 8.83 -3.69 2.66
N MET A 46 8.07 -3.21 1.67
CA MET A 46 8.53 -2.31 0.61
C MET A 46 9.24 -1.08 1.19
N LYS A 47 10.41 -0.76 0.61
CA LYS A 47 11.15 0.47 0.92
C LYS A 47 10.67 1.62 0.04
N PHE A 48 11.01 2.84 0.43
CA PHE A 48 10.61 4.04 -0.31
C PHE A 48 11.11 4.04 -1.76
N CYS A 49 12.36 3.63 -2.02
CA CYS A 49 12.91 3.53 -3.37
C CYS A 49 12.13 2.55 -4.26
N ASP A 50 11.70 1.42 -3.70
CA ASP A 50 10.91 0.42 -4.42
C ASP A 50 9.52 0.98 -4.72
N PHE A 51 8.92 1.70 -3.77
CA PHE A 51 7.66 2.40 -3.97
C PHE A 51 7.76 3.45 -5.08
N GLU A 52 8.78 4.31 -5.07
CA GLU A 52 8.97 5.32 -6.10
C GLU A 52 9.10 4.67 -7.47
N TYR A 53 9.86 3.58 -7.55
CA TYR A 53 9.97 2.81 -8.78
C TYR A 53 8.62 2.23 -9.24
N GLU A 54 7.92 1.51 -8.36
CA GLU A 54 6.64 0.84 -8.69
C GLU A 54 5.54 1.85 -9.02
N SER A 55 5.54 3.02 -8.38
CA SER A 55 4.60 4.11 -8.64
C SER A 55 4.66 4.63 -10.08
N ASN A 56 5.73 4.34 -10.82
CA ASN A 56 5.78 4.65 -12.25
C ASN A 56 4.92 3.72 -13.10
N PHE A 57 4.63 2.49 -12.63
CA PHE A 57 3.81 1.54 -13.37
C PHE A 57 2.32 1.82 -13.20
N ARG A 58 1.56 1.62 -14.28
CA ARG A 58 0.13 1.92 -14.32
C ARG A 58 -0.64 1.06 -13.32
N TYR A 59 -0.27 -0.21 -13.20
CA TYR A 59 -0.96 -1.12 -12.30
C TYR A 59 -0.89 -0.65 -10.83
N PHE A 60 0.24 -0.10 -10.42
CA PHE A 60 0.46 0.35 -9.05
C PHE A 60 -0.23 1.69 -8.79
N ARG A 61 -0.24 2.61 -9.76
CA ARG A 61 -1.02 3.85 -9.65
C ARG A 61 -2.51 3.59 -9.52
N LEU A 62 -3.05 2.64 -10.28
CA LEU A 62 -4.44 2.20 -10.14
C LEU A 62 -4.72 1.64 -8.75
N PHE A 63 -3.78 0.87 -8.18
CA PHE A 63 -3.87 0.43 -6.80
C PHE A 63 -3.88 1.62 -5.82
N LEU A 64 -2.97 2.59 -5.95
CA LEU A 64 -2.94 3.77 -5.07
C LEU A 64 -4.24 4.59 -5.13
N GLN A 65 -4.94 4.62 -6.27
CA GLN A 65 -6.27 5.26 -6.38
C GLN A 65 -7.35 4.56 -5.54
N THR A 66 -7.17 3.28 -5.21
CA THR A 66 -8.09 2.55 -4.33
C THR A 66 -7.89 2.87 -2.85
N ILE A 67 -6.74 3.48 -2.51
CA ILE A 67 -6.43 3.91 -1.14
C ILE A 67 -6.96 5.32 -0.93
N PRO A 68 -7.72 5.59 0.15
CA PRO A 68 -8.08 6.94 0.55
C PRO A 68 -6.82 7.83 0.65
N ASP A 69 -6.83 8.96 -0.06
CA ASP A 69 -5.69 9.89 -0.19
C ASP A 69 -4.41 9.31 -0.81
N GLY A 70 -4.48 8.14 -1.46
CA GLY A 70 -3.29 7.42 -1.95
C GLY A 70 -2.48 8.12 -3.04
N LEU A 71 -3.07 9.09 -3.76
CA LEU A 71 -2.37 9.93 -4.74
C LEU A 71 -2.17 11.39 -4.28
N VAL A 72 -2.53 11.72 -3.04
CA VAL A 72 -2.50 13.11 -2.57
C VAL A 72 -1.14 13.47 -1.97
N GLY A 73 -0.53 14.53 -2.51
CA GLY A 73 0.72 15.10 -2.00
C GLY A 73 1.98 14.48 -2.60
N SER A 74 3.11 14.66 -1.92
CA SER A 74 4.43 14.20 -2.39
C SER A 74 4.60 12.69 -2.30
N ALA A 75 5.54 12.12 -3.06
CA ALA A 75 5.85 10.69 -3.03
C ALA A 75 6.09 10.13 -1.61
N PRO A 76 6.85 10.80 -0.70
CA PRO A 76 6.97 10.35 0.69
C PRO A 76 5.64 10.28 1.44
N ARG A 77 4.72 11.22 1.17
CA ARG A 77 3.39 11.24 1.77
C ARG A 77 2.54 10.09 1.25
N GLN A 78 2.53 9.87 -0.07
CA GLN A 78 1.82 8.75 -0.70
C GLN A 78 2.34 7.40 -0.17
N PHE A 79 3.67 7.26 -0.02
CA PHE A 79 4.28 6.09 0.60
C PHE A 79 3.81 5.88 2.05
N ALA A 80 3.82 6.94 2.87
CA ALA A 80 3.34 6.86 4.25
C ALA A 80 1.85 6.48 4.34
N VAL A 81 1.02 7.02 3.45
CA VAL A 81 -0.42 6.67 3.34
C VAL A 81 -0.59 5.20 2.98
N MET A 82 0.11 4.71 1.96
CA MET A 82 0.08 3.30 1.57
C MET A 82 0.54 2.39 2.72
N LYS A 83 1.63 2.74 3.40
CA LYS A 83 2.16 1.94 4.53
C LYS A 83 1.17 1.88 5.68
N ARG A 84 0.54 3.01 6.02
CA ARG A 84 -0.52 3.07 7.03
C ARG A 84 -1.72 2.22 6.65
N PHE A 85 -2.16 2.31 5.39
CA PHE A 85 -3.28 1.52 4.88
C PHE A 85 -3.01 0.02 5.00
N VAL A 86 -1.84 -0.45 4.54
CA VAL A 86 -1.46 -1.87 4.63
C VAL A 86 -1.33 -2.33 6.08
N LEU A 87 -0.81 -1.49 6.98
CA LEU A 87 -0.72 -1.80 8.41
C LEU A 87 -2.11 -2.01 9.03
N LEU A 88 -3.03 -1.07 8.80
CA LEU A 88 -4.40 -1.15 9.34
C LEU A 88 -5.13 -2.39 8.83
N GLU A 89 -5.00 -2.70 7.54
CA GLU A 89 -5.63 -3.87 6.93
C GLU A 89 -5.07 -5.17 7.50
N ARG A 90 -3.76 -5.25 7.76
CA ARG A 90 -3.16 -6.40 8.45
C ARG A 90 -3.61 -6.50 9.91
N MET A 91 -3.78 -5.39 10.60
CA MET A 91 -4.28 -5.38 11.98
C MET A 91 -5.75 -5.82 12.05
N MET A 92 -6.58 -5.42 11.09
CA MET A 92 -7.97 -5.87 10.98
C MET A 92 -8.09 -7.34 10.55
N ALA A 93 -7.14 -7.84 9.75
CA ALA A 93 -7.11 -9.23 9.30
C ALA A 93 -6.64 -10.20 10.40
N LYS A 94 -5.97 -9.72 11.44
CA LYS A 94 -5.67 -10.51 12.64
C LYS A 94 -6.81 -10.33 13.64
N PRO A 95 -7.34 -11.39 14.27
CA PRO A 95 -8.26 -11.23 15.38
C PRO A 95 -7.53 -10.43 16.46
N ILE A 96 -7.99 -9.21 16.68
CA ILE A 96 -7.52 -8.37 17.77
C ILE A 96 -8.12 -8.98 19.04
N ASN A 97 -7.30 -9.54 19.92
CA ASN A 97 -7.72 -9.90 21.26
C ASN A 97 -7.90 -8.61 22.05
N ILE A 98 -9.12 -8.07 22.00
CA ILE A 98 -9.55 -6.98 22.85
C ILE A 98 -10.08 -7.61 24.13
N GLU A 99 -9.38 -7.37 25.24
CA GLU A 99 -9.88 -7.75 26.56
C GLU A 99 -10.58 -6.54 27.19
N ILE A 100 -11.85 -6.74 27.55
CA ILE A 100 -12.64 -5.74 28.28
C ILE A 100 -12.76 -6.25 29.71
N THR A 101 -12.16 -5.51 30.64
CA THR A 101 -12.27 -5.84 32.07
C THR A 101 -13.67 -5.55 32.60
N PRO A 102 -14.11 -6.20 33.69
CA PRO A 102 -15.38 -5.90 34.35
C PRO A 102 -15.54 -4.41 34.75
N GLU A 103 -14.42 -3.73 34.98
CA GLU A 103 -14.36 -2.31 35.33
C GLU A 103 -14.45 -1.37 34.11
N GLY A 104 -14.49 -1.91 32.88
CA GLY A 104 -14.69 -1.15 31.64
C GLY A 104 -13.41 -0.79 30.86
N TYR A 105 -12.23 -1.16 31.36
CA TYR A 105 -10.97 -0.90 30.67
C TYR A 105 -10.81 -1.77 29.42
N ILE A 106 -10.33 -1.17 28.33
CA ILE A 106 -10.10 -1.84 27.05
C ILE A 106 -8.60 -1.97 26.80
N PHE A 107 -8.13 -3.21 26.69
CA PHE A 107 -6.74 -3.55 26.41
C PHE A 107 -6.56 -4.08 24.98
N TYR A 108 -5.46 -3.68 24.34
CA TYR A 108 -4.91 -4.30 23.14
C TYR A 108 -3.61 -4.99 23.51
N GLU A 109 -3.59 -6.33 23.49
CA GLU A 109 -2.49 -7.12 24.07
C GLU A 109 -2.24 -6.65 25.52
N ASP A 110 -1.12 -5.99 25.81
CA ASP A 110 -0.77 -5.43 27.12
C ASP A 110 -0.91 -3.90 27.20
N ASN A 111 -1.37 -3.26 26.12
CA ASN A 111 -1.48 -1.80 26.03
C ASN A 111 -2.90 -1.33 26.33
N LEU A 112 -3.07 -0.47 27.34
CA LEU A 112 -4.33 0.21 27.60
C LEU A 112 -4.60 1.22 26.48
N ILE A 113 -5.72 1.05 25.77
CA ILE A 113 -6.05 1.87 24.59
C ILE A 113 -7.26 2.78 24.81
N ALA A 114 -8.05 2.56 25.86
CA ALA A 114 -9.13 3.46 26.27
C ALA A 114 -9.47 3.31 27.77
N LEU A 115 -9.89 4.42 28.37
CA LEU A 115 -10.51 4.53 29.69
C LEU A 115 -12.01 4.80 29.53
#